data_AF-A0A6P7U093-F1
#
_entry.id   AF-A0A6P7U093-F1
#
_cell.length_a   1.000
_cell.length_b   1.000
_cell.length_c   1.000
_cell.angle_alpha   90.00
_cell.angle_beta   90.00
_cell.angle_gamma   90.00
#
_symmetry.space_group_name_H-M   'P 1'
#
loop_
_entity.id
_entity.type
_entity.pdbx_description
1 polymer ?
#
loop_
_entity_poly.entity_id
_entity_poly.type
_entity_poly.pdbx_seq_one_letter_code
_entity_poly.pdbx_strand_id
1 'polypeptide(L)'
;MDLIVRRVLRENHVHVLASNKERLYLSRGQLGRGLSNIVHLSERILTKMHDTLWSGSSVSQRKAAILAAEKARGTHLGTIKGYVSAKYGLGATQVNVKELIKLQKESLIKKINLKVLHKTLFSSLDNPHIDVSSSSTWLKYGNNSPRSEGLFSYLQDRNFFNGQRKQCNHCKSKAMTVDHLATKCGSMLYHDYTWRHNEVVRSLHLLLCNKYGLRRSRKLRTHRVQSVCENSRVCIKVDTPIRTSIVVQHNRPDIVVHDKVTGEIGGGHHVPRPFADSGSGEKEEV
;
A
#
# COMPACT_ATOMS: atom_id res chain seq x y z
N MET A 1 -17.65 8.07 -21.21
CA MET A 1 -17.05 8.72 -20.02
C MET A 1 -15.80 8.04 -19.50
N ASP A 2 -15.84 6.76 -19.09
CA ASP A 2 -14.67 6.08 -18.50
C ASP A 2 -13.41 6.06 -19.40
N LEU A 3 -13.60 5.85 -20.70
CA LEU A 3 -12.52 5.88 -21.69
C LEU A 3 -11.85 7.26 -21.81
N ILE A 4 -12.61 8.33 -21.63
CA ILE A 4 -12.11 9.72 -21.71
C ILE A 4 -11.23 10.00 -20.49
N VAL A 5 -11.69 9.66 -19.28
CA VAL A 5 -10.89 9.80 -18.06
C VAL A 5 -9.57 9.04 -18.19
N ARG A 6 -9.62 7.77 -18.64
CA ARG A 6 -8.41 6.98 -18.84
C ARG A 6 -7.51 7.54 -19.96
N ARG A 7 -8.07 8.20 -20.97
CA ARG A 7 -7.29 8.88 -22.02
C ARG A 7 -6.50 10.05 -21.43
N VAL A 8 -7.17 10.95 -20.71
CA VAL A 8 -6.54 12.11 -20.04
C VAL A 8 -5.42 11.66 -19.09
N LEU A 9 -5.65 10.60 -18.31
CA LEU A 9 -4.62 10.05 -17.40
C LEU A 9 -3.39 9.53 -18.14
N ARG A 10 -3.55 8.98 -19.35
CA ARG A 10 -2.44 8.51 -20.19
C ARG A 10 -1.69 9.67 -20.83
N GLU A 11 -2.41 10.64 -21.38
CA GLU A 11 -1.83 11.85 -21.99
C GLU A 11 -0.96 12.64 -20.99
N ASN A 12 -1.33 12.60 -19.70
CA ASN A 12 -0.57 13.24 -18.63
C ASN A 12 0.50 12.33 -17.97
N HIS A 13 0.71 11.12 -18.49
CA HIS A 13 1.63 10.10 -17.96
C HIS A 13 1.36 9.69 -16.50
N VAL A 14 0.10 9.78 -16.05
CA VAL A 14 -0.34 9.39 -14.70
C VAL A 14 -0.78 7.92 -14.65
N HIS A 15 -1.11 7.34 -15.79
CA HIS A 15 -1.49 5.93 -15.92
C HIS A 15 -0.87 5.31 -17.18
N VAL A 16 -0.35 4.10 -17.06
CA VAL A 16 0.24 3.34 -18.19
C VAL A 16 -0.84 2.43 -18.79
N LEU A 17 -0.85 2.28 -20.12
CA LEU A 17 -1.89 1.49 -20.81
C LEU A 17 -1.92 0.02 -20.32
N ALA A 18 -0.75 -0.56 -20.05
CA ALA A 18 -0.61 -1.93 -19.58
C ALA A 18 -0.84 -2.09 -18.06
N SER A 19 -1.19 -1.02 -17.34
CA SER A 19 -1.60 -1.09 -15.93
C SER A 19 -3.02 -1.65 -15.79
N ASN A 20 -3.36 -2.05 -14.57
CA ASN A 20 -4.67 -2.58 -14.28
C ASN A 20 -5.70 -1.45 -14.12
N LYS A 21 -6.66 -1.36 -15.05
CA LYS A 21 -7.70 -0.31 -15.01
C LYS A 21 -8.60 -0.40 -13.77
N GLU A 22 -8.91 -1.59 -13.27
CA GLU A 22 -9.81 -1.79 -12.13
C GLU A 22 -9.22 -1.24 -10.82
N ARG A 23 -7.88 -1.28 -10.70
CA ARG A 23 -7.15 -0.71 -9.55
C ARG A 23 -7.38 0.80 -9.41
N LEU A 24 -7.67 1.49 -10.50
CA LEU A 24 -7.99 2.92 -10.47
C LEU A 24 -9.14 3.22 -9.50
N TYR A 25 -10.12 2.32 -9.44
CA TYR A 25 -11.38 2.52 -8.72
C TYR A 25 -11.42 1.88 -7.33
N LEU A 26 -10.33 1.22 -6.92
CA LEU A 26 -10.19 0.74 -5.55
C LEU A 26 -9.77 1.89 -4.63
N SER A 27 -10.13 1.78 -3.34
CA SER A 27 -9.76 2.82 -2.36
C SER A 27 -8.25 2.85 -2.13
N ARG A 28 -7.72 4.04 -1.81
CA ARG A 28 -6.29 4.21 -1.52
C ARG A 28 -5.81 3.39 -0.32
N GLY A 29 -6.68 3.12 0.65
CA GLY A 29 -6.39 2.24 1.80
C GLY A 29 -6.44 0.74 1.50
N GLN A 30 -6.74 0.36 0.25
CA GLN A 30 -6.88 -1.04 -0.19
C GLN A 30 -6.13 -1.25 -1.50
N LEU A 31 -4.90 -0.72 -1.56
CA LEU A 31 -3.97 -0.82 -2.70
C LEU A 31 -4.47 -0.17 -4.01
N GLY A 32 -5.58 0.56 -3.96
CA GLY A 32 -6.16 1.28 -5.09
C GLY A 32 -5.65 2.70 -5.29
N ARG A 33 -6.14 3.36 -6.33
CA ARG A 33 -5.78 4.76 -6.66
C ARG A 33 -6.82 5.78 -6.20
N GLY A 34 -8.02 5.35 -5.82
CA GLY A 34 -9.06 6.19 -5.23
C GLY A 34 -9.94 6.97 -6.21
N LEU A 35 -9.92 6.65 -7.51
CA LEU A 35 -10.83 7.29 -8.47
C LEU A 35 -12.25 6.74 -8.32
N SER A 36 -13.25 7.58 -8.59
CA SER A 36 -14.64 7.14 -8.60
C SER A 36 -14.99 6.49 -9.93
N ASN A 37 -15.44 5.23 -9.88
CA ASN A 37 -16.05 4.60 -11.05
C ASN A 37 -17.43 5.22 -11.28
N ILE A 38 -17.63 5.87 -12.43
CA ILE A 38 -18.86 6.61 -12.73
C ILE A 38 -20.08 5.67 -12.76
N VAL A 39 -19.93 4.44 -13.27
CA VAL A 39 -21.01 3.45 -13.30
C VAL A 39 -21.38 3.01 -11.88
N HIS A 40 -20.38 2.74 -11.05
CA HIS A 40 -20.63 2.39 -9.64
C HIS A 40 -21.25 3.57 -8.87
N LEU A 41 -20.85 4.80 -9.18
CA LEU A 41 -21.43 6.01 -8.61
C LEU A 41 -22.89 6.19 -9.02
N SER A 42 -23.22 6.05 -10.31
CA SER A 42 -24.61 6.17 -10.78
C SER A 42 -25.52 5.10 -10.18
N GLU A 43 -25.04 3.86 -10.08
CA GLU A 43 -25.77 2.77 -9.41
C GLU A 43 -26.10 3.12 -7.96
N ARG A 44 -25.14 3.65 -7.20
CA ARG A 44 -25.33 4.05 -5.80
C ARG A 44 -26.29 5.23 -5.67
N ILE A 45 -26.15 6.27 -6.51
CA ILE A 45 -27.04 7.44 -6.49
C ILE A 45 -28.48 7.03 -6.79
N LEU A 46 -28.69 6.24 -7.85
CA LEU A 46 -30.03 5.80 -8.24
C LEU A 46 -30.66 4.85 -7.23
N THR A 47 -29.86 3.95 -6.64
CA THR A 47 -30.34 3.05 -5.57
C THR A 47 -30.76 3.86 -4.36
N LYS A 48 -29.96 4.86 -3.95
CA LYS A 48 -30.29 5.73 -2.82
C LYS A 48 -31.53 6.58 -3.10
N MET A 49 -31.65 7.14 -4.30
CA MET A 49 -32.81 7.91 -4.72
C MET A 49 -34.09 7.05 -4.71
N HIS A 50 -34.01 5.84 -5.28
CA HIS A 50 -35.11 4.89 -5.25
C HIS A 50 -35.52 4.57 -3.80
N ASP A 51 -34.56 4.32 -2.91
CA ASP A 51 -34.85 4.04 -1.49
C ASP A 51 -35.53 5.21 -0.78
N THR A 52 -35.09 6.44 -1.06
CA THR A 52 -35.70 7.65 -0.47
C THR A 52 -37.13 7.90 -0.98
N LEU A 53 -37.41 7.58 -2.25
CA LEU A 53 -38.76 7.65 -2.80
C LEU A 53 -39.65 6.55 -2.22
N TRP A 54 -39.14 5.32 -2.12
CA TRP A 54 -39.86 4.17 -1.55
C TRP A 54 -40.16 4.37 -0.06
N SER A 55 -39.16 4.74 0.75
CA SER A 55 -39.37 4.93 2.20
C SER A 55 -40.34 6.09 2.50
N GLY A 56 -40.42 7.08 1.61
CA GLY A 56 -41.32 8.21 1.75
C GLY A 56 -42.68 8.04 1.06
N SER A 57 -42.96 6.89 0.43
CA SER A 57 -44.18 6.70 -0.35
C SER A 57 -45.44 6.59 0.53
N SER A 58 -45.29 6.10 1.76
CA SER A 58 -46.37 6.05 2.74
C SER A 58 -46.77 7.43 3.26
N VAL A 59 -45.84 8.39 3.26
CA VAL A 59 -46.03 9.74 3.80
C VAL A 59 -46.37 10.75 2.69
N SER A 60 -45.92 10.52 1.46
CA SER A 60 -46.10 11.45 0.34
C SER A 60 -46.63 10.74 -0.90
N GLN A 61 -47.89 11.03 -1.23
CA GLN A 61 -48.53 10.58 -2.47
C GLN A 61 -47.72 10.97 -3.71
N ARG A 62 -47.08 12.14 -3.71
CA ARG A 62 -46.21 12.59 -4.81
C ARG A 62 -45.01 11.66 -5.00
N LYS A 63 -44.35 11.22 -3.92
CA LYS A 63 -43.23 10.27 -4.01
C LYS A 63 -43.69 8.90 -4.51
N ALA A 64 -44.85 8.43 -4.06
CA ALA A 64 -45.46 7.19 -4.55
C ALA A 64 -45.77 7.27 -6.05
N ALA A 65 -46.39 8.36 -6.50
CA ALA A 65 -46.73 8.59 -7.91
C ALA A 65 -45.49 8.68 -8.81
N ILE A 66 -44.45 9.41 -8.38
CA ILE A 66 -43.17 9.47 -9.11
C ILE A 66 -42.60 8.06 -9.29
N LEU A 67 -42.52 7.28 -8.21
CA LEU A 67 -41.92 5.95 -8.27
C LEU A 67 -42.74 5.00 -9.15
N ALA A 68 -44.08 5.06 -9.09
CA ALA A 68 -44.96 4.28 -9.95
C ALA A 68 -44.79 4.66 -11.43
N ALA A 69 -44.71 5.94 -11.75
CA ALA A 69 -44.49 6.43 -13.11
C ALA A 69 -43.12 6.00 -13.67
N GLU A 70 -42.05 6.10 -12.87
CA GLU A 70 -40.70 5.65 -13.25
C GLU A 70 -40.65 4.14 -13.52
N LYS A 71 -41.34 3.34 -12.68
CA LYS A 71 -41.49 1.89 -12.89
C LYS A 71 -42.28 1.58 -14.15
N ALA A 72 -43.42 2.23 -14.37
CA ALA A 72 -44.26 2.03 -15.54
C ALA A 72 -43.54 2.37 -16.85
N ARG A 73 -42.71 3.42 -16.83
CA ARG A 73 -41.87 3.84 -17.97
C ARG A 73 -40.63 2.98 -18.17
N GLY A 74 -40.33 2.05 -17.25
CA GLY A 74 -39.13 1.22 -17.32
C GLY A 74 -37.82 2.01 -17.26
N THR A 75 -37.82 3.18 -16.63
CA THR A 75 -36.61 4.02 -16.56
C THR A 75 -35.52 3.32 -15.75
N HIS A 76 -34.27 3.75 -15.92
CA HIS A 76 -33.16 3.21 -15.14
C HIS A 76 -33.34 3.43 -13.62
N LEU A 77 -34.06 4.48 -13.19
CA LEU A 77 -34.41 4.67 -11.78
C LEU A 77 -35.47 3.67 -11.32
N GLY A 78 -36.51 3.44 -12.13
CA GLY A 78 -37.57 2.48 -11.82
C GLY A 78 -37.10 1.03 -11.74
N THR A 79 -36.13 0.66 -12.58
CA THR A 79 -35.60 -0.72 -12.67
C THR A 79 -34.30 -0.96 -11.89
N ILE A 80 -33.75 0.07 -11.23
CA ILE A 80 -32.41 0.02 -10.61
C ILE A 80 -32.22 -1.15 -9.65
N LYS A 81 -33.21 -1.45 -8.81
CA LYS A 81 -33.12 -2.51 -7.81
C LYS A 81 -32.97 -3.88 -8.47
N GLY A 82 -33.81 -4.17 -9.47
CA GLY A 82 -33.71 -5.41 -10.26
C GLY A 82 -32.39 -5.50 -11.02
N TYR A 83 -31.96 -4.41 -11.66
CA TYR A 83 -30.68 -4.35 -12.38
C TYR A 83 -29.49 -4.64 -11.47
N VAL A 84 -29.40 -3.98 -10.32
CA VAL A 84 -28.30 -4.17 -9.37
C VAL A 84 -28.34 -5.58 -8.79
N SER A 85 -29.52 -6.11 -8.46
CA SER A 85 -29.66 -7.48 -7.98
C SER A 85 -29.19 -8.51 -9.00
N ALA A 86 -29.61 -8.38 -10.26
CA ALA A 86 -29.18 -9.27 -11.32
C ALA A 86 -27.66 -9.19 -11.59
N LYS A 87 -27.09 -7.98 -11.58
CA LYS A 87 -25.68 -7.76 -11.90
C LYS A 87 -24.71 -8.31 -10.84
N TYR A 88 -25.06 -8.19 -9.57
CA TYR A 88 -24.20 -8.61 -8.46
C TYR A 88 -24.67 -9.91 -7.78
N GLY A 89 -25.76 -10.53 -8.25
CA GLY A 89 -26.29 -11.78 -7.71
C GLY A 89 -26.92 -11.63 -6.32
N LEU A 90 -27.53 -10.48 -6.03
CA LEU A 90 -28.23 -10.25 -4.75
C LEU A 90 -29.64 -10.86 -4.81
N GLY A 91 -30.09 -11.43 -3.68
CA GLY A 91 -31.49 -11.79 -3.48
C GLY A 91 -32.42 -10.57 -3.63
N ALA A 92 -33.70 -10.82 -3.87
CA ALA A 92 -34.71 -9.77 -4.15
C ALA A 92 -34.93 -8.79 -2.97
N THR A 93 -34.44 -9.12 -1.79
CA THR A 93 -34.75 -8.43 -0.53
C THR A 93 -33.62 -7.49 -0.11
N GLN A 94 -33.79 -6.21 -0.47
CA GLN A 94 -33.06 -5.03 0.03
C GLN A 94 -31.58 -4.87 -0.34
N VAL A 95 -31.32 -4.41 -1.56
CA VAL A 95 -30.03 -3.82 -1.95
C VAL A 95 -29.73 -2.56 -1.11
N ASN A 96 -28.91 -2.65 -0.07
CA ASN A 96 -28.41 -1.48 0.66
C ASN A 96 -27.21 -0.86 -0.07
N VAL A 97 -27.10 0.47 -0.09
CA VAL A 97 -25.93 1.18 -0.65
C VAL A 97 -24.60 0.73 -0.02
N LYS A 98 -24.58 0.45 1.29
CA LYS A 98 -23.36 -0.04 1.98
C LYS A 98 -22.92 -1.40 1.44
N GLU A 99 -23.86 -2.31 1.25
CA GLU A 99 -23.62 -3.64 0.70
C GLU A 99 -23.23 -3.57 -0.78
N LEU A 100 -23.88 -2.70 -1.55
CA LEU A 100 -23.55 -2.44 -2.94
C LEU A 100 -22.10 -1.97 -3.11
N ILE A 101 -21.59 -1.11 -2.23
CA ILE A 101 -20.18 -0.67 -2.25
C ILE A 101 -19.24 -1.87 -2.05
N LYS A 102 -19.58 -2.79 -1.14
CA LYS A 102 -18.81 -4.00 -0.88
C LYS A 102 -18.79 -4.91 -2.11
N LEU A 103 -19.94 -5.17 -2.72
CA LEU A 103 -20.05 -6.01 -3.92
C LEU A 103 -19.38 -5.40 -5.15
N GLN A 104 -19.47 -4.08 -5.33
CA GLN A 104 -18.75 -3.36 -6.37
C GLN A 104 -17.23 -3.52 -6.22
N LYS A 105 -16.72 -3.45 -4.99
CA LYS A 105 -15.31 -3.71 -4.69
C LYS A 105 -14.92 -5.16 -5.00
N GLU A 106 -15.71 -6.14 -4.55
CA GLU A 106 -15.47 -7.57 -4.80
C GLU A 106 -15.48 -7.89 -6.30
N SER A 107 -16.42 -7.29 -7.05
CA SER A 107 -16.49 -7.40 -8.51
C SER A 107 -15.21 -6.89 -9.20
N LEU A 108 -14.65 -5.77 -8.73
CA LEU A 108 -13.38 -5.26 -9.22
C LEU A 108 -12.25 -6.24 -8.92
N ILE A 109 -12.10 -6.70 -7.67
CA ILE A 109 -11.03 -7.63 -7.28
C ILE A 109 -11.14 -8.94 -8.07
N LYS A 110 -12.34 -9.47 -8.26
CA LYS A 110 -12.59 -10.66 -9.10
C LYS A 110 -12.09 -10.45 -10.53
N LYS A 111 -12.40 -9.30 -11.15
CA LYS A 111 -11.89 -8.94 -12.49
C LYS A 111 -10.37 -8.82 -12.53
N ILE A 112 -9.74 -8.38 -11.45
CA ILE A 112 -8.27 -8.31 -11.35
C ILE A 112 -7.68 -9.71 -11.28
N ASN A 113 -8.24 -10.58 -10.44
CA ASN A 113 -7.73 -11.93 -10.21
C ASN A 113 -7.87 -12.84 -11.44
N LEU A 114 -8.81 -12.55 -12.34
CA LEU A 114 -8.91 -13.22 -13.65
C LEU A 114 -7.73 -12.90 -14.59
N LYS A 115 -7.01 -11.80 -14.37
CA LYS A 115 -5.88 -11.41 -15.22
C LYS A 115 -4.58 -11.99 -14.66
N VAL A 116 -4.01 -12.94 -15.38
CA VAL A 116 -2.79 -13.68 -14.99
C VAL A 116 -1.64 -12.75 -14.55
N LEU A 117 -1.44 -11.64 -15.24
CA LEU A 117 -0.36 -10.70 -14.96
C LEU A 117 -0.65 -9.75 -13.80
N HIS A 118 -1.93 -9.53 -13.47
CA HIS A 118 -2.36 -8.55 -12.47
C HIS A 118 -2.80 -9.15 -11.14
N LYS A 119 -3.00 -10.46 -11.08
CA LYS A 119 -3.49 -11.12 -9.88
C LYS A 119 -2.48 -11.19 -8.76
N THR A 120 -1.16 -11.14 -9.00
CA THR A 120 -0.18 -11.51 -7.96
C THR A 120 -0.31 -10.69 -6.67
N LEU A 121 -0.38 -9.35 -6.78
CA LEU A 121 -0.55 -8.49 -5.60
C LEU A 121 -1.89 -8.74 -4.89
N PHE A 122 -2.96 -8.94 -5.67
CA PHE A 122 -4.33 -9.04 -5.18
C PHE A 122 -4.71 -10.44 -4.69
N SER A 123 -3.97 -11.47 -5.10
CA SER A 123 -4.12 -12.85 -4.61
C SER A 123 -3.69 -12.98 -3.15
N SER A 124 -2.85 -12.06 -2.68
CA SER A 124 -2.39 -12.04 -1.30
C SER A 124 -3.34 -11.29 -0.35
N LEU A 125 -4.41 -10.67 -0.85
CA LEU A 125 -5.37 -9.94 0.00
C LEU A 125 -6.11 -10.83 1.00
N ASP A 126 -6.23 -12.13 0.70
CA ASP A 126 -6.89 -13.10 1.59
C ASP A 126 -5.95 -13.62 2.69
N ASN A 127 -4.67 -13.24 2.67
CA ASN A 127 -3.69 -13.69 3.66
C ASN A 127 -3.84 -12.89 4.97
N PRO A 128 -4.14 -13.54 6.12
CA PRO A 128 -4.34 -12.85 7.39
C PRO A 128 -3.08 -12.16 7.94
N HIS A 129 -1.89 -12.54 7.47
CA HIS A 129 -0.62 -11.94 7.89
C HIS A 129 -0.29 -10.64 7.17
N ILE A 130 -1.07 -10.24 6.16
CA ILE A 130 -0.80 -9.05 5.36
C ILE A 130 -1.65 -7.88 5.83
N ASP A 131 -0.98 -6.90 6.42
CA ASP A 131 -1.62 -5.61 6.70
C ASP A 131 -1.69 -4.77 5.41
N VAL A 132 -2.85 -4.85 4.76
CA VAL A 132 -3.18 -4.08 3.56
C VAL A 132 -3.17 -2.58 3.83
N SER A 133 -3.61 -2.15 5.02
CA SER A 133 -3.69 -0.74 5.38
C SER A 133 -2.28 -0.15 5.45
N SER A 134 -1.38 -0.77 6.21
CA SER A 134 0.02 -0.34 6.30
C SER A 134 0.74 -0.41 4.95
N SER A 135 0.50 -1.48 4.16
CA SER A 135 1.08 -1.63 2.81
C SER A 135 0.62 -0.56 1.82
N SER A 136 -0.54 0.06 2.06
CA SER A 136 -1.13 1.10 1.20
C SER A 136 -0.86 2.54 1.67
N THR A 137 -0.10 2.71 2.75
CA THR A 137 0.29 4.01 3.32
C THR A 137 0.83 4.99 2.28
N TRP A 138 1.68 4.53 1.37
CA TRP A 138 2.28 5.38 0.33
C TRP A 138 1.25 5.89 -0.69
N LEU A 139 0.16 5.16 -0.90
CA LEU A 139 -0.98 5.58 -1.74
C LEU A 139 -1.91 6.52 -0.96
N LYS A 140 -2.10 6.29 0.35
CA LYS A 140 -2.98 7.10 1.19
C LYS A 140 -2.46 8.53 1.37
N TYR A 141 -1.18 8.68 1.73
CA TYR A 141 -0.59 9.99 2.04
C TYR A 141 -0.07 10.75 0.82
N GLY A 142 0.08 10.09 -0.34
CA GLY A 142 0.36 10.79 -1.60
C GLY A 142 1.74 11.46 -1.66
N ASN A 143 2.74 10.91 -0.97
CA ASN A 143 4.11 11.46 -0.96
C ASN A 143 4.83 11.38 -2.32
N ASN A 144 4.22 10.72 -3.31
CA ASN A 144 4.76 10.55 -4.64
C ASN A 144 3.99 11.40 -5.66
N SER A 145 4.70 11.88 -6.70
CA SER A 145 4.03 12.56 -7.81
C SER A 145 3.00 11.62 -8.47
N PRO A 146 1.91 12.15 -9.06
CA PRO A 146 0.92 11.33 -9.76
C PRO A 146 1.52 10.43 -10.85
N ARG A 147 2.58 10.91 -11.53
CA ARG A 147 3.32 10.15 -12.55
C ARG A 147 4.10 8.98 -11.94
N SER A 148 4.84 9.25 -10.87
CA SER A 148 5.58 8.22 -10.12
C SER A 148 4.64 7.16 -9.54
N GLU A 149 3.52 7.59 -8.94
CA GLU A 149 2.47 6.69 -8.46
C GLU A 149 1.92 5.81 -9.59
N GLY A 150 1.73 6.39 -10.79
CA GLY A 150 1.37 5.68 -12.03
C GLY A 150 2.33 4.56 -12.37
N LEU A 151 3.61 4.90 -12.42
CA LEU A 151 4.69 3.96 -12.75
C LEU A 151 4.84 2.85 -11.71
N PHE A 152 4.85 3.19 -10.41
CA PHE A 152 4.96 2.19 -9.35
C PHE A 152 3.74 1.25 -9.33
N SER A 153 2.56 1.80 -9.56
CA SER A 153 1.34 0.99 -9.68
C SER A 153 1.43 0.04 -10.86
N TYR A 154 1.89 0.50 -12.03
CA TYR A 154 2.15 -0.33 -13.20
C TYR A 154 3.11 -1.50 -12.90
N LEU A 155 4.23 -1.23 -12.24
CA LEU A 155 5.23 -2.25 -11.92
C LEU A 155 4.64 -3.32 -11.00
N GLN A 156 3.96 -2.90 -9.93
CA GLN A 156 3.25 -3.81 -9.02
C GLN A 156 2.17 -4.61 -9.74
N ASP A 157 1.38 -3.94 -10.58
CA ASP A 157 0.28 -4.55 -11.32
C ASP A 157 0.79 -5.60 -12.28
N ARG A 158 1.95 -5.43 -12.94
CA ARG A 158 2.45 -6.43 -13.87
C ARG A 158 3.25 -7.52 -13.18
N ASN A 159 3.81 -7.21 -12.01
CA ASN A 159 4.78 -8.02 -11.27
C ASN A 159 5.90 -8.58 -12.17
N PHE A 160 6.27 -7.85 -13.21
CA PHE A 160 7.11 -8.37 -14.29
C PHE A 160 7.82 -7.26 -15.03
N PHE A 161 9.12 -7.44 -15.26
CA PHE A 161 9.94 -6.52 -16.02
C PHE A 161 10.07 -6.99 -17.48
N ASN A 162 9.95 -6.07 -18.44
CA ASN A 162 10.24 -6.24 -19.87
C ASN A 162 9.51 -7.36 -20.64
N GLY A 163 8.39 -7.89 -20.15
CA GLY A 163 7.50 -8.74 -20.96
C GLY A 163 8.02 -10.14 -21.33
N GLN A 164 9.26 -10.51 -20.95
CA GLN A 164 9.82 -11.86 -21.06
C GLN A 164 10.27 -12.43 -19.71
N ARG A 165 10.16 -13.75 -19.51
CA ARG A 165 10.64 -14.46 -18.30
C ARG A 165 12.17 -14.53 -18.34
N LYS A 166 12.82 -13.39 -18.14
CA LYS A 166 14.27 -13.36 -17.93
C LYS A 166 14.59 -13.88 -16.54
N GLN A 167 15.65 -14.65 -16.43
CA GLN A 167 16.20 -15.02 -15.13
C GLN A 167 16.78 -13.78 -14.44
N CYS A 168 16.75 -13.77 -13.12
CA CYS A 168 17.34 -12.70 -12.33
C CYS A 168 18.85 -12.62 -12.58
N ASN A 169 19.36 -11.43 -12.90
CA ASN A 169 20.78 -11.24 -13.18
C ASN A 169 21.67 -11.51 -11.95
N HIS A 170 21.13 -11.39 -10.74
CA HIS A 170 21.88 -11.57 -9.50
C HIS A 170 21.96 -13.03 -9.07
N CYS A 171 20.81 -13.70 -8.89
CA CYS A 171 20.79 -15.07 -8.39
C CYS A 171 20.77 -16.13 -9.49
N LYS A 172 20.53 -15.75 -10.75
CA LYS A 172 20.47 -16.59 -11.96
C LYS A 172 19.51 -17.80 -11.90
N SER A 173 18.74 -17.95 -10.83
CA SER A 173 17.92 -19.13 -10.55
C SER A 173 16.42 -18.89 -10.69
N LYS A 174 15.92 -17.71 -10.33
CA LYS A 174 14.49 -17.37 -10.34
C LYS A 174 14.17 -16.37 -11.44
N ALA A 175 12.92 -16.34 -11.86
CA ALA A 175 12.43 -15.33 -12.80
C ALA A 175 12.51 -13.91 -12.20
N MET A 176 12.84 -12.94 -13.04
CA MET A 176 12.98 -11.52 -12.66
C MET A 176 11.60 -10.85 -12.51
N THR A 177 10.94 -11.10 -11.38
CA THR A 177 9.68 -10.45 -10.99
C THR A 177 9.92 -9.32 -9.99
N VAL A 178 8.96 -8.40 -9.86
CA VAL A 178 9.01 -7.34 -8.83
C VAL A 178 9.08 -7.98 -7.45
N ASP A 179 8.24 -8.99 -7.22
CA ASP A 179 8.23 -9.77 -5.99
C ASP A 179 9.60 -10.42 -5.70
N HIS A 180 10.23 -11.04 -6.70
CA HIS A 180 11.54 -11.66 -6.51
C HIS A 180 12.64 -10.63 -6.20
N LEU A 181 12.75 -9.56 -6.99
CA LEU A 181 13.78 -8.54 -6.79
C LEU A 181 13.59 -7.78 -5.47
N ALA A 182 12.35 -7.52 -5.07
CA ALA A 182 12.06 -6.77 -3.86
C ALA A 182 12.22 -7.60 -2.58
N THR A 183 11.88 -8.91 -2.61
CA THR A 183 11.74 -9.69 -1.36
C THR A 183 12.48 -11.04 -1.35
N LYS A 184 12.83 -11.63 -2.49
CA LYS A 184 13.28 -13.04 -2.55
C LYS A 184 14.69 -13.26 -3.13
N CYS A 185 15.29 -12.22 -3.71
CA CYS A 185 16.62 -12.32 -4.30
C CYS A 185 17.68 -12.13 -3.21
N GLY A 186 18.30 -13.20 -2.70
CA GLY A 186 19.25 -13.10 -1.59
C GLY A 186 20.40 -12.11 -1.83
N SER A 187 21.00 -12.15 -3.03
CA SER A 187 22.10 -11.25 -3.39
C SER A 187 21.70 -9.77 -3.42
N MET A 188 20.51 -9.46 -3.95
CA MET A 188 20.01 -8.07 -4.02
C MET A 188 19.45 -7.62 -2.69
N LEU A 189 18.74 -8.51 -1.99
CA LEU A 189 18.13 -8.23 -0.70
C LEU A 189 19.20 -7.75 0.27
N TYR A 190 20.33 -8.45 0.40
CA TYR A 190 21.40 -8.02 1.31
C TYR A 190 21.90 -6.60 0.99
N HIS A 191 22.32 -6.35 -0.26
CA HIS A 191 22.89 -5.05 -0.62
C HIS A 191 21.86 -3.91 -0.57
N ASP A 192 20.73 -4.06 -1.25
CA ASP A 192 19.75 -2.99 -1.39
C ASP A 192 18.98 -2.72 -0.10
N TYR A 193 18.68 -3.76 0.67
CA TYR A 193 18.04 -3.60 1.97
C TYR A 193 18.96 -2.87 2.93
N THR A 194 20.23 -3.30 3.05
CA THR A 194 21.21 -2.63 3.91
C THR A 194 21.43 -1.19 3.48
N TRP A 195 21.49 -0.91 2.17
CA TRP A 195 21.62 0.45 1.67
C TRP A 195 20.42 1.33 2.05
N ARG A 196 19.18 0.86 1.81
CA ARG A 196 17.95 1.60 2.18
C ARG A 196 17.83 1.78 3.70
N HIS A 197 18.18 0.76 4.46
CA HIS A 197 18.24 0.80 5.92
C HIS A 197 19.17 1.91 6.38
N ASN A 198 20.40 1.94 5.86
CA ASN A 198 21.40 2.93 6.23
C ASN A 198 20.98 4.36 5.82
N GLU A 199 20.27 4.53 4.71
CA GLU A 199 19.69 5.83 4.31
C GLU A 199 18.60 6.32 5.29
N VAL A 200 17.76 5.40 5.79
CA VAL A 200 16.76 5.72 6.82
C VAL A 200 17.44 6.09 8.13
N VAL A 201 18.41 5.29 8.58
CA VAL A 201 19.22 5.59 9.77
C VAL A 201 19.89 6.95 9.64
N ARG A 202 20.45 7.27 8.47
CA ARG A 202 21.09 8.56 8.19
C ARG A 202 20.11 9.74 8.30
N SER A 203 18.89 9.56 7.83
CA SER A 203 17.82 10.57 7.93
C SER A 203 17.37 10.78 9.38
N LEU A 204 17.14 9.69 10.12
CA LEU A 204 16.78 9.74 11.54
C LEU A 204 17.90 10.32 12.39
N HIS A 205 19.14 9.92 12.13
CA HIS A 205 20.32 10.46 12.82
C HIS A 205 20.41 11.97 12.65
N LEU A 206 20.23 12.51 11.43
CA LEU A 206 20.22 13.96 11.20
C LEU A 206 19.10 14.67 11.98
N LEU A 207 17.89 14.09 11.95
CA LEU A 207 16.74 14.64 12.67
C LEU A 207 17.02 14.73 14.17
N LEU A 208 17.56 13.66 14.77
CA LEU A 208 17.87 13.62 16.20
C LEU A 208 19.03 14.55 16.55
N CYS A 209 20.10 14.59 15.74
CA CYS A 209 21.20 15.55 15.95
C CYS A 209 20.71 17.00 15.94
N ASN A 210 19.80 17.35 15.04
CA ASN A 210 19.20 18.69 14.99
C ASN A 210 18.30 18.95 16.20
N LYS A 211 17.48 17.97 16.61
CA LYS A 211 16.58 18.08 17.76
C LYS A 211 17.33 18.36 19.07
N TYR A 212 18.46 17.69 19.28
CA TYR A 212 19.26 17.82 20.50
C TYR A 212 20.40 18.84 20.39
N GLY A 213 20.45 19.63 19.32
CA GLY A 213 21.44 20.69 19.14
C GLY A 213 22.87 20.20 18.93
N LEU A 214 23.08 18.92 18.61
CA LEU A 214 24.38 18.32 18.31
C LEU A 214 24.92 18.77 16.94
N ARG A 215 24.01 19.09 16.01
CA ARG A 215 24.33 19.61 14.69
C ARG A 215 23.23 20.57 14.25
N ARG A 216 23.54 21.50 13.34
CA ARG A 216 22.55 22.37 12.70
C ARG A 216 22.72 22.29 11.19
N SER A 217 22.16 21.25 10.58
CA SER A 217 22.16 21.10 9.12
C SER A 217 20.82 20.57 8.62
N ARG A 218 20.29 21.17 7.57
CA ARG A 218 19.12 20.65 6.84
C ARG A 218 19.52 19.80 5.62
N LYS A 219 20.80 19.76 5.26
CA LYS A 219 21.29 19.06 4.07
C LYS A 219 21.59 17.61 4.40
N LEU A 220 20.71 16.71 3.97
CA LEU A 220 20.91 15.28 4.13
C LEU A 220 22.15 14.82 3.34
N ARG A 221 22.34 15.23 2.08
CA ARG A 221 23.44 14.76 1.19
C ARG A 221 24.85 14.85 1.81
N THR A 222 25.13 15.84 2.64
CA THR A 222 26.44 16.06 3.28
C THR A 222 26.54 15.45 4.68
N HIS A 223 25.43 14.90 5.21
CA HIS A 223 25.39 14.31 6.53
C HIS A 223 26.03 12.93 6.51
N ARG A 224 27.04 12.75 7.37
CA ARG A 224 27.67 11.47 7.67
C ARG A 224 27.18 11.01 9.04
N VAL A 225 26.83 9.72 9.11
CA VAL A 225 26.44 9.08 10.37
C VAL A 225 27.70 8.84 11.20
N GLN A 226 27.64 9.19 12.48
CA GLN A 226 28.70 8.91 13.43
C GLN A 226 28.18 7.87 14.41
N SER A 227 29.02 6.89 14.78
CA SER A 227 28.62 5.82 15.69
C SER A 227 28.23 6.34 17.08
N VAL A 228 28.83 7.46 17.51
CA VAL A 228 28.48 8.16 18.75
C VAL A 228 28.53 9.66 18.51
N CYS A 229 27.46 10.37 18.88
CA CYS A 229 27.39 11.82 18.97
C CYS A 229 26.91 12.21 20.37
N GLU A 230 27.60 13.12 21.05
CA GLU A 230 27.18 13.51 22.40
C GLU A 230 27.38 14.98 22.71
N ASN A 231 26.58 15.46 23.66
CA ASN A 231 26.77 16.74 24.35
C ASN A 231 26.62 16.51 25.86
N SER A 232 26.49 17.60 26.63
CA SER A 232 26.31 17.54 28.08
C SER A 232 25.00 16.86 28.51
N ARG A 233 23.99 16.83 27.64
CA ARG A 233 22.65 16.32 27.96
C ARG A 233 22.33 14.97 27.33
N VAL A 234 22.76 14.70 26.11
CA VAL A 234 22.33 13.54 25.32
C VAL A 234 23.52 12.86 24.64
N CYS A 235 23.47 11.54 24.58
CA CYS A 235 24.32 10.69 23.77
C CYS A 235 23.46 9.91 22.76
N ILE A 236 23.67 10.17 21.47
CA ILE A 236 23.10 9.39 20.38
C ILE A 236 24.12 8.35 19.95
N LYS A 237 23.73 7.08 19.91
CA LYS A 237 24.59 6.00 19.42
C LYS A 237 23.91 5.27 18.25
N VAL A 238 24.70 4.90 17.24
CA VAL A 238 24.22 4.22 16.02
C VAL A 238 25.05 2.96 15.80
N ASP A 239 24.38 1.83 15.60
CA ASP A 239 25.02 0.52 15.42
C ASP A 239 26.08 0.23 16.50
N THR A 240 25.84 0.59 17.76
CA THR A 240 26.77 0.30 18.86
C THR A 240 26.15 -0.65 19.88
N PRO A 241 26.90 -1.61 20.43
CA PRO A 241 26.41 -2.46 21.50
C PRO A 241 26.11 -1.64 22.76
N ILE A 242 24.94 -1.88 23.35
CA ILE A 242 24.61 -1.36 24.68
C ILE A 242 25.26 -2.28 25.71
N ARG A 243 26.00 -1.68 26.65
CA ARG A 243 26.52 -2.39 27.82
C ARG A 243 25.37 -2.59 28.81
N THR A 244 25.06 -3.85 29.09
CA THR A 244 24.06 -4.28 30.06
C THR A 244 24.74 -5.11 31.15
N SER A 245 24.20 -5.10 32.36
CA SER A 245 24.69 -5.92 33.48
C SER A 245 24.46 -7.42 33.26
N ILE A 246 23.45 -7.76 32.45
CA ILE A 246 23.15 -9.12 31.99
C ILE A 246 23.61 -9.32 30.55
N VAL A 247 23.99 -10.54 30.18
CA VAL A 247 24.32 -10.89 28.79
C VAL A 247 23.02 -10.94 27.99
N VAL A 248 22.86 -10.00 27.05
CA VAL A 248 21.72 -9.97 26.13
C VAL A 248 22.21 -10.39 24.75
N GLN A 249 21.70 -11.52 24.24
CA GLN A 249 21.87 -11.89 22.84
C GLN A 249 21.11 -10.85 22.00
N HIS A 250 21.81 -10.12 21.13
CA HIS A 250 21.31 -8.99 20.32
C HIS A 250 21.26 -7.60 21.00
N ASN A 251 22.33 -7.22 21.70
CA ASN A 251 22.46 -5.90 22.34
C ASN A 251 22.86 -4.73 21.43
N ARG A 252 22.76 -4.87 20.10
CA ARG A 252 23.18 -3.85 19.11
C ARG A 252 21.97 -3.26 18.37
N PRO A 253 21.28 -2.28 18.95
CA PRO A 253 20.19 -1.57 18.28
C PRO A 253 20.72 -0.66 17.17
N ASP A 254 19.85 -0.35 16.20
CA ASP A 254 20.19 0.49 15.04
C ASP A 254 20.47 1.94 15.45
N ILE A 255 19.66 2.52 16.35
CA ILE A 255 19.88 3.85 16.93
C ILE A 255 19.39 3.92 18.37
N VAL A 256 20.12 4.64 19.21
CA VAL A 256 19.82 4.83 20.64
C VAL A 256 19.96 6.29 20.99
N VAL A 257 19.03 6.81 21.77
CA VAL A 257 19.15 8.13 22.40
C VAL A 257 19.18 7.94 23.91
N HIS A 258 20.26 8.38 24.53
CA HIS A 258 20.46 8.32 25.98
C HIS A 258 20.49 9.74 26.54
N ASP A 259 19.55 10.07 27.43
CA ASP A 259 19.58 11.32 28.18
C ASP A 259 20.47 11.13 29.43
N LYS A 260 21.58 11.88 29.47
CA LYS A 260 22.57 11.84 30.55
C LYS A 260 22.05 12.49 31.84
N VAL A 261 21.01 13.32 31.77
CA VAL A 261 20.47 14.06 32.91
C VAL A 261 19.45 13.23 33.67
N THR A 262 18.56 12.54 32.96
CA THR A 262 17.54 11.68 33.58
C THR A 262 17.97 10.21 33.69
N GLY A 263 19.03 9.81 32.98
CA GLY A 263 19.45 8.42 32.88
C GLY A 263 18.56 7.56 31.97
N GLU A 264 17.53 8.15 31.38
CA GLU A 264 16.57 7.44 30.53
C GLU A 264 17.17 7.09 29.16
N ILE A 265 16.86 5.90 28.67
CA ILE A 265 17.21 5.43 27.33
C ILE A 265 15.92 5.40 26.50
N GLY A 266 15.79 6.34 25.57
CA GLY A 266 14.62 6.47 24.71
C GLY A 266 14.86 5.89 23.32
N GLY A 267 14.09 4.84 22.99
CA GLY A 267 13.79 4.41 21.63
C GLY A 267 14.67 3.28 21.07
N GLY A 268 14.02 2.15 20.78
CA GLY A 268 14.52 1.13 19.85
C GLY A 268 13.37 0.67 18.96
N HIS A 269 13.32 1.15 17.71
CA HIS A 269 12.58 0.45 16.67
C HIS A 269 13.51 -0.60 16.08
N HIS A 270 13.32 -1.85 16.49
CA HIS A 270 14.01 -2.99 15.90
C HIS A 270 13.37 -3.29 14.54
N VAL A 271 14.10 -3.12 13.44
CA VAL A 271 13.71 -3.66 12.13
C VAL A 271 14.51 -4.95 11.92
N PRO A 272 13.90 -6.15 12.01
CA PRO A 272 14.64 -7.40 11.87
C PRO A 272 15.30 -7.50 10.49
N ARG A 273 16.61 -7.75 10.48
CA ARG A 273 17.34 -8.12 9.25
C ARG A 273 16.93 -9.55 8.86
N PRO A 274 16.59 -9.82 7.59
CA PRO A 274 16.34 -11.19 7.16
C PRO A 274 17.66 -11.98 7.19
N PHE A 275 17.61 -13.09 7.94
CA PHE A 275 18.52 -14.24 8.04
C PHE A 275 19.81 -14.20 7.19
N ALA A 276 20.95 -14.12 7.87
CA ALA A 276 22.19 -14.70 7.41
C ALA A 276 22.42 -16.00 8.20
N ASP A 277 22.18 -17.15 7.57
CA ASP A 277 22.67 -18.43 8.09
C ASP A 277 24.20 -18.36 8.11
N SER A 278 24.78 -18.27 9.30
CA SER A 278 26.18 -18.55 9.53
C SER A 278 26.35 -20.07 9.56
N GLY A 279 26.73 -20.65 8.42
CA GLY A 279 27.24 -22.03 8.38
C GLY A 279 28.54 -22.12 9.17
N SER A 280 28.48 -22.71 10.36
CA SER A 280 29.64 -23.20 11.10
C SER A 280 30.13 -24.48 10.43
N GLY A 281 31.10 -24.35 9.53
CA GLY A 281 31.93 -25.47 9.10
C GLY A 281 33.03 -25.69 10.13
N GLU A 282 32.91 -26.74 10.92
CA GLU A 282 34.00 -27.32 11.69
C GLU A 282 35.16 -27.66 10.72
N LYS A 283 36.36 -27.20 11.08
CA LYS A 283 37.60 -27.83 10.64
C LYS A 283 38.44 -28.03 11.89
N GLU A 284 38.48 -29.29 12.33
CA GLU A 284 39.50 -29.83 13.21
C GLU A 284 40.87 -29.68 12.52
N GLU A 285 41.84 -29.11 13.23
CA GLU A 285 43.26 -29.22 12.92
C GLU A 285 43.81 -30.50 13.56
N VAL A 286 44.69 -31.18 12.82
CA VAL A 286 45.62 -32.20 13.33
C VAL A 286 46.70 -31.54 14.16
#